data_AF-A0A022R678-F1
#
_entry.id   AF-A0A022R678-F1
#
_cell.length_a   1.000
_cell.length_b   1.000
_cell.length_c   1.000
_cell.angle_alpha   90.00
_cell.angle_beta   90.00
_cell.angle_gamma   90.00
#
_symmetry.space_group_name_H-M   'P 1'
#
loop_
_entity.id
_entity.type
_entity.pdbx_description
1 polymer ?
#
loop_
_entity_poly.entity_id
_entity_poly.type
_entity_poly.pdbx_seq_one_letter_code
_entity_poly.pdbx_strand_id
1 'polypeptide(L)' 'TWDLSTLSCTENVIWHVLTKVRSISREQVETLRAPLESKFTNNSRPSQPMNGRHVDLYE' A
#
# COMPACT_ATOMS: atom_id res chain seq x y z
N THR A 1 -1.08 16.58 -0.08
CA THR A 1 0.12 15.73 0.07
C THR A 1 -0.29 14.36 0.55
N TRP A 2 0.51 13.32 0.29
CA TRP A 2 0.19 11.94 0.67
C TRP A 2 0.98 11.52 1.90
N ASP A 3 0.47 10.52 2.62
CA ASP A 3 1.03 10.00 3.86
C ASP A 3 1.62 8.59 3.71
N LEU A 4 2.50 8.23 4.65
CA LEU A 4 2.95 6.84 4.81
C LEU A 4 1.81 5.96 5.34
N SER A 5 1.72 4.73 4.84
CA SER A 5 0.77 3.73 5.34
C SER A 5 1.21 3.06 6.65
N THR A 6 2.17 3.64 7.38
CA THR A 6 2.75 3.12 8.64
C THR A 6 2.68 4.17 9.76
N LEU A 7 2.96 3.74 11.00
CA LEU A 7 2.64 4.41 12.28
C LEU A 7 2.85 5.92 12.40
N SER A 8 3.85 6.51 11.73
CA SER A 8 4.10 7.96 11.84
C SER A 8 3.23 8.80 10.91
N CYS A 9 2.45 8.17 10.01
CA CYS A 9 1.57 8.79 9.00
C CYS A 9 2.14 10.08 8.41
N THR A 10 3.46 10.09 8.18
CA THR A 10 4.18 11.31 7.84
C THR A 10 3.77 11.73 6.44
N GLU A 11 3.33 12.98 6.31
CA GLU A 11 2.92 13.56 5.04
C GLU A 11 4.12 13.91 4.15
N ASN A 12 3.83 14.42 2.95
CA ASN A 12 4.81 14.86 1.95
C ASN A 12 5.56 13.71 1.26
N VAL A 13 4.88 12.58 1.07
CA VAL A 13 5.35 11.47 0.22
C VAL A 13 4.82 11.63 -1.20
N ILE A 14 5.66 11.37 -2.20
CA ILE A 14 5.25 11.22 -3.61
C ILE A 14 4.99 9.74 -3.87
N TRP A 15 3.79 9.39 -4.34
CA TRP A 15 3.42 8.01 -4.70
C TRP A 15 3.36 7.85 -6.21
N HIS A 16 4.06 6.85 -6.72
CA HIS A 16 3.88 6.35 -8.08
C HIS A 16 3.30 4.94 -8.02
N VAL A 17 2.08 4.78 -8.54
CA VAL A 17 1.42 3.47 -8.61
C VAL A 17 1.46 3.00 -10.05
N LEU A 18 2.06 1.84 -10.29
CA LEU A 18 2.13 1.25 -11.62
C LEU A 18 0.74 0.75 -12.05
N THR A 19 0.32 1.11 -13.26
CA THR A 19 -0.99 0.71 -13.82
C THR A 19 -1.02 -0.76 -14.25
N LYS A 20 0.12 -1.32 -14.65
CA LYS A 20 0.22 -2.73 -15.03
C LYS A 20 0.31 -3.64 -13.81
N VAL A 21 -0.76 -4.39 -13.56
CA VAL A 21 -0.84 -5.42 -12.52
C VAL A 21 0.24 -6.49 -12.75
N ARG A 22 0.89 -6.91 -11.66
CA ARG A 22 1.88 -7.98 -11.65
C ARG A 22 1.34 -9.20 -10.92
N SER A 23 1.75 -10.38 -11.36
CA SER A 23 1.40 -11.66 -10.72
C SER A 23 2.43 -12.04 -9.67
N ILE A 24 1.96 -12.67 -8.60
CA ILE A 24 2.76 -13.30 -7.54
C ILE A 24 2.17 -14.69 -7.26
N SER A 25 2.99 -15.70 -6.96
CA SER A 25 2.49 -17.04 -6.63
C SER A 25 1.83 -17.07 -5.24
N ARG A 26 0.98 -18.07 -5.00
CA ARG A 26 0.38 -18.25 -3.66
C ARG A 26 1.45 -18.59 -2.62
N GLU A 27 2.44 -19.42 -2.96
CA GLU A 27 3.50 -19.78 -2.01
C GLU A 27 4.34 -18.55 -1.61
N GLN A 28 4.57 -17.62 -2.54
CA GLN A 28 5.26 -16.36 -2.25
C GLN A 28 4.44 -15.49 -1.29
N VAL A 29 3.12 -15.39 -1.48
CA VAL A 29 2.24 -14.65 -0.56
C VAL A 29 2.24 -15.29 0.84
N GLU A 30 2.20 -16.62 0.91
CA GLU A 30 2.27 -17.36 2.18
C GLU A 30 3.60 -17.14 2.88
N THR A 31 4.71 -17.14 2.13
CA THR A 31 6.04 -16.86 2.66
C THR A 31 6.14 -15.46 3.28
N LEU A 32 5.51 -14.45 2.66
CA LEU A 32 5.46 -13.09 3.20
C LEU A 32 4.59 -12.99 4.47
N ARG A 33 3.56 -13.83 4.60
CA ARG A 33 2.65 -13.84 5.74
C ARG A 33 3.16 -14.66 6.93
N ALA A 34 3.92 -15.73 6.67
CA ALA A 34 4.43 -16.66 7.68
C ALA A 34 5.14 -16.00 8.89
N PRO A 35 5.98 -14.95 8.73
CA PRO A 35 6.65 -14.32 9.87
C PRO A 35 5.78 -13.30 10.64
N LEU A 36 4.57 -12.99 10.19
CA LEU A 36 3.72 -11.97 10.80
C LEU A 36 2.92 -12.56 11.98
N GLU A 37 2.73 -11.77 13.04
CA GLU A 37 1.75 -12.12 14.07
C GLU A 37 0.35 -12.23 13.45
N SER A 38 -0.50 -13.10 14.00
CA SER A 38 -1.84 -13.40 13.45
C SER A 38 -2.68 -12.13 13.19
N LYS A 39 -2.61 -11.14 14.08
CA LYS A 39 -3.29 -9.84 13.98
C LYS A 39 -2.79 -8.94 12.83
N PHE A 40 -1.62 -9.24 12.26
CA PHE A 40 -1.00 -8.48 11.17
C PHE A 40 -0.99 -9.23 9.84
N THR A 41 -1.61 -10.41 9.75
CA THR A 41 -1.72 -11.18 8.50
C THR A 41 -2.46 -10.43 7.38
N ASN A 42 -3.34 -9.50 7.77
CA ASN A 42 -4.01 -8.53 6.89
C ASN A 42 -3.58 -7.10 7.26
N ASN A 43 -2.35 -6.74 6.91
CA ASN A 43 -1.72 -5.45 7.25
C ASN A 43 -1.98 -4.31 6.25
N SER A 44 -3.02 -4.40 5.43
CA SER A 44 -3.39 -3.32 4.50
C SER A 44 -4.19 -2.26 5.23
N ARG A 45 -3.71 -1.01 5.21
CA ARG A 45 -4.46 0.14 5.76
C ARG A 45 -5.69 0.44 4.89
N PRO A 46 -6.84 0.80 5.48
CA PRO A 46 -8.03 1.20 4.72
C PRO A 46 -7.78 2.39 3.79
N SER A 47 -8.56 2.49 2.71
CA SER A 47 -8.55 3.63 1.81
C SER A 47 -8.82 4.94 2.56
N GLN A 48 -7.96 5.93 2.38
CA GLN A 48 -8.09 7.25 3.02
C GLN A 48 -8.88 8.22 2.12
N PRO A 49 -9.59 9.20 2.71
CA PRO A 49 -10.35 10.17 1.93
C PRO A 49 -9.44 11.03 1.03
N MET A 50 -9.96 11.47 -0.12
CA MET A 50 -9.14 12.19 -1.10
C MET A 50 -8.75 13.61 -0.65
N ASN A 51 -9.58 14.26 0.17
CA ASN A 51 -9.34 15.60 0.72
C ASN A 51 -8.88 16.64 -0.33
N GLY A 52 -9.45 16.59 -1.54
CA GLY A 52 -9.11 17.53 -2.62
C GLY A 52 -7.75 17.28 -3.29
N ARG A 53 -7.05 16.18 -2.96
CA ARG A 53 -5.81 15.78 -3.65
C ARG A 53 -6.11 15.43 -5.11
N HIS A 54 -5.13 15.67 -5.99
CA HIS A 54 -5.18 15.29 -7.40
C HIS A 54 -4.31 14.04 -7.65
N VAL A 55 -4.70 13.24 -8.64
CA VAL A 55 -3.93 12.09 -9.13
C VAL A 55 -3.69 12.29 -10.61
N ASP A 56 -2.42 12.41 -10.98
CA ASP A 56 -1.98 12.47 -12.36
C ASP A 56 -1.82 11.06 -12.93
N LEU A 57 -2.30 10.85 -14.16
CA LEU A 57 -2.10 9.63 -14.92
C LEU A 57 -1.07 9.89 -16.02
N TYR A 58 -0.05 9.05 -16.08
CA TYR A 58 1.01 9.10 -17.09
C TYR A 58 0.97 7.81 -17.92
N GLU A 59 1.18 7.94 -19.24
CA GLU A 59 1.29 6.80 -20.17
C GLU A 59 2.71 6.22 -20.23
#